data_AF-E9D874-F1
#
_entry.id   AF-E9D874-F1
#
_cell.length_a   1.000
_cell.length_b   1.000
_cell.length_c   1.000
_cell.angle_alpha   90.00
_cell.angle_beta   90.00
_cell.angle_gamma   90.00
#
_symmetry.space_group_name_H-M   'P 1'
#
loop_
_entity.id
_entity.type
_entity.pdbx_description
1 polymer ?
#
loop_
_entity_poly.entity_id
_entity_poly.type
_entity_poly.pdbx_seq_one_letter_code
_entity_poly.pdbx_strand_id
1 'polypeptide(L)'
;MVVVFKVFWHETASSTSDTASSHSTIVSKHGERAHCSARRMIVVKQGKGFCLCVAITTYRRRGLQKPGIEIGAHAVIHMKDTDPEKMNIKYYDLAKQPLAVEPASMTEKLLPSSVVHVGKIHTVEFNQKVKEVGVLTGESRKRLRGYINDSLNLDALEHDKK
;
A
#
# COMPACT_ATOMS: atom_id res chain seq x y z
N MET A 1 17.91 2.19 -1.00
CA MET A 1 16.91 2.75 -0.07
C MET A 1 15.52 2.42 -0.61
N VAL A 2 14.52 2.12 0.23
CA VAL A 2 13.14 1.89 -0.23
C VAL A 2 12.26 2.99 0.36
N VAL A 3 11.73 3.84 -0.52
CA VAL A 3 11.00 5.06 -0.16
C VAL A 3 9.50 4.74 -0.02
N VAL A 4 8.89 5.33 1.00
CA VAL A 4 7.46 5.43 1.18
C VAL A 4 7.05 6.87 0.88
N PHE A 5 6.10 7.05 -0.03
CA PHE A 5 5.63 8.37 -0.45
C PHE A 5 4.11 8.43 -0.52
N LYS A 6 3.57 9.64 -0.55
CA LYS A 6 2.15 9.94 -0.78
C LYS A 6 2.02 10.62 -2.14
N VAL A 7 1.09 10.13 -2.95
CA VAL A 7 0.82 10.61 -4.31
C VAL A 7 -0.67 10.87 -4.48
N PHE A 8 -1.03 11.81 -5.34
CA PHE A 8 -2.41 11.97 -5.75
C PHE A 8 -2.81 10.82 -6.68
N TRP A 9 -3.92 10.15 -6.38
CA TRP A 9 -4.30 8.93 -7.06
C TRP A 9 -5.78 8.97 -7.46
N HIS A 10 -6.04 8.62 -8.71
CA HIS A 10 -7.37 8.55 -9.29
C HIS A 10 -7.78 7.09 -9.43
N GLU A 11 -8.95 6.74 -8.92
CA GLU A 11 -9.58 5.45 -9.19
C GLU A 11 -10.99 5.68 -9.71
N THR A 12 -11.46 4.78 -10.57
CA THR A 12 -12.88 4.71 -10.95
C THR A 12 -13.72 4.60 -9.68
N ALA A 13 -14.79 5.39 -9.55
CA ALA A 13 -15.67 5.27 -8.40
C ALA A 13 -16.41 3.92 -8.45
N SER A 14 -15.84 2.92 -7.80
CA SER A 14 -16.62 1.77 -7.34
C SER A 14 -17.31 2.15 -6.04
N SER A 15 -18.42 1.51 -5.70
CA SER A 15 -19.09 1.65 -4.39
C SER A 15 -18.19 1.32 -3.18
N THR A 16 -16.96 0.84 -3.44
CA THR A 16 -15.97 0.36 -2.48
C THR A 16 -14.65 1.15 -2.53
N SER A 17 -14.62 2.36 -3.11
CA SER A 17 -13.41 3.18 -3.12
C SER A 17 -12.98 3.53 -1.68
N ASP A 18 -11.88 2.93 -1.26
CA ASP A 18 -11.43 2.76 0.13
C ASP A 18 -10.09 3.48 0.36
N THR A 19 -10.12 4.75 0.75
CA THR A 19 -8.92 5.45 1.26
C THR A 19 -9.31 6.43 2.35
N ALA A 20 -8.54 6.51 3.44
CA ALA A 20 -8.85 7.41 4.57
C ALA A 20 -8.44 8.89 4.31
N SER A 21 -8.52 9.37 3.08
CA SER A 21 -8.11 10.74 2.70
C SER A 21 -9.29 11.53 2.13
N SER A 22 -9.33 12.84 2.33
CA SER A 22 -10.33 13.75 1.75
C SER A 22 -10.65 13.40 0.30
N HIS A 23 -11.89 12.98 0.06
CA HIS A 23 -12.36 12.53 -1.24
C HIS A 23 -12.95 13.71 -2.01
N SER A 24 -12.43 13.97 -3.21
CA SER A 24 -13.16 14.75 -4.20
C SER A 24 -13.65 13.82 -5.29
N THR A 25 -14.92 13.99 -5.67
CA THR A 25 -15.50 13.29 -6.81
C THR A 25 -15.42 14.22 -7.99
N ILE A 26 -14.69 13.83 -9.04
CA ILE A 26 -14.64 14.58 -10.29
C ILE A 26 -15.54 13.85 -11.29
N VAL A 27 -16.44 14.57 -11.96
CA VAL A 27 -17.18 14.01 -13.09
C VAL A 27 -16.24 14.03 -14.29
N SER A 28 -15.91 12.86 -14.81
CA SER A 28 -15.10 12.71 -16.02
C SER A 28 -15.86 13.29 -17.23
N LYS A 29 -15.13 13.58 -18.31
CA LYS A 29 -15.74 14.03 -19.57
C LYS A 29 -16.79 13.06 -20.13
N HIS A 30 -16.79 11.80 -19.67
CA HIS A 30 -17.72 10.75 -20.09
C HIS A 30 -18.86 10.51 -19.08
N GLY A 31 -19.05 11.40 -18.10
CA GLY A 31 -20.12 11.31 -17.10
C GLY A 31 -19.83 10.36 -15.93
N GLU A 32 -18.70 9.65 -15.95
CA GLU A 32 -18.30 8.76 -14.85
C GLU A 32 -17.75 9.57 -13.67
N ARG A 33 -18.05 9.13 -12.45
CA ARG A 33 -17.46 9.71 -11.24
C ARG A 33 -16.08 9.10 -11.01
N ALA A 34 -15.04 9.92 -10.97
CA ALA A 34 -13.69 9.55 -10.58
C ALA A 34 -13.46 9.97 -9.13
N HIS A 35 -12.97 9.03 -8.32
CA HIS A 35 -12.67 9.27 -6.93
C HIS A 35 -11.19 9.64 -6.79
N CYS A 36 -10.95 10.86 -6.31
CA CYS A 36 -9.60 11.38 -6.13
C CYS A 36 -9.21 11.25 -4.67
N SER A 37 -8.09 10.60 -4.40
CA SER A 37 -7.61 10.38 -3.05
C SER A 37 -6.08 10.42 -3.02
N ALA A 38 -5.52 10.83 -1.90
CA ALA A 38 -4.08 10.78 -1.76
C ALA A 38 -3.67 9.42 -1.19
N ARG A 39 -2.92 8.65 -1.97
CA ARG A 39 -2.52 7.28 -1.65
C ARG A 39 -1.08 7.23 -1.19
N ARG A 40 -0.81 6.46 -0.13
CA ARG A 40 0.57 6.18 0.29
C ARG A 40 1.05 4.91 -0.40
N MET A 41 2.31 4.88 -0.82
CA MET A 41 2.90 3.81 -1.62
C MET A 41 4.32 3.53 -1.20
N ILE A 42 4.75 2.28 -1.39
CA ILE A 42 6.13 1.83 -1.15
C ILE A 42 6.74 1.48 -2.50
N VAL A 43 7.88 2.09 -2.83
CA VAL A 43 8.64 1.76 -4.05
C VAL A 43 9.25 0.37 -3.92
N VAL A 44 8.93 -0.55 -4.83
CA VAL A 44 9.53 -1.89 -4.86
C VAL A 44 10.59 -2.04 -5.94
N LYS A 45 10.46 -1.29 -7.06
CA LYS A 45 11.43 -1.28 -8.17
C LYS A 45 11.41 0.07 -8.87
N GLN A 46 12.59 0.60 -9.18
CA GLN A 46 12.71 1.78 -10.04
C GLN A 46 12.88 1.34 -11.51
N GLY A 47 12.25 2.07 -12.41
CA GLY A 47 12.42 1.98 -13.86
C GLY A 47 12.88 3.33 -14.44
N LYS A 48 12.92 3.42 -15.77
CA LYS A 48 13.25 4.67 -16.47
C LYS A 48 11.97 5.52 -16.63
N GLY A 49 11.84 6.57 -15.83
CA GLY A 49 10.67 7.49 -15.86
C GLY A 49 9.46 7.04 -15.03
N PHE A 50 9.54 5.88 -14.38
CA PHE A 50 8.49 5.34 -13.52
C PHE A 50 9.08 4.48 -12.39
N CYS A 51 8.25 4.14 -11.41
CA CYS A 51 8.53 3.10 -10.44
C CYS A 51 7.35 2.14 -10.27
N LEU A 52 7.67 0.91 -9.87
CA LEU A 52 6.68 -0.06 -9.40
C LEU A 52 6.54 0.09 -7.89
N CYS A 53 5.31 0.01 -7.42
CA CYS A 53 4.93 0.29 -6.05
C CYS A 53 3.88 -0.70 -5.55
N VAL A 54 3.81 -0.87 -4.23
CA VAL A 54 2.64 -1.44 -3.56
C VAL A 54 1.93 -0.37 -2.75
N ALA A 55 0.60 -0.40 -2.75
CA ALA A 55 -0.20 0.58 -2.04
C ALA A 55 -0.32 0.26 -0.54
N ILE A 56 -0.26 1.30 0.29
CA ILE A 56 -0.66 1.25 1.69
C ILE A 56 -2.15 1.59 1.78
N THR A 57 -2.93 0.71 2.39
CA THR A 57 -4.37 0.86 2.55
C THR A 57 -4.75 0.74 4.02
N THR A 58 -5.90 1.29 4.39
CA THR A 58 -6.44 1.15 5.76
C THR A 58 -7.82 0.52 5.79
N TYR A 59 -8.42 0.27 4.62
CA TYR A 59 -9.74 -0.35 4.50
C TYR A 59 -10.81 0.29 5.39
N ARG A 60 -10.92 1.63 5.34
CA ARG A 60 -11.77 2.43 6.24
C ARG A 60 -11.45 2.20 7.72
N ARG A 61 -10.15 2.22 8.03
CA ARG A 61 -9.57 1.95 9.35
C ARG A 61 -9.74 0.52 9.87
N ARG A 62 -10.17 -0.43 9.04
CA ARG A 62 -10.30 -1.85 9.42
C ARG A 62 -8.98 -2.62 9.32
N GLY A 63 -8.06 -2.20 8.45
CA GLY A 63 -6.79 -2.93 8.24
C GLY A 63 -7.04 -4.42 7.96
N LEU A 64 -6.35 -5.31 8.68
CA LEU A 64 -6.52 -6.77 8.55
C LEU A 64 -7.93 -7.28 8.90
N GLN A 65 -8.76 -6.48 9.58
CA GLN A 65 -10.10 -6.87 9.96
C GLN A 65 -11.14 -6.66 8.84
N LYS A 66 -10.74 -6.14 7.66
CA LYS A 66 -11.67 -6.01 6.54
C LYS A 66 -12.19 -7.41 6.12
N PRO A 67 -13.51 -7.63 6.07
CA PRO A 67 -14.05 -8.90 5.59
C PRO A 67 -13.64 -9.20 4.14
N GLY A 68 -13.39 -10.48 3.86
CA GLY A 68 -13.12 -10.97 2.50
C GLY A 68 -11.77 -10.56 1.91
N ILE A 69 -10.78 -10.19 2.74
CA ILE A 69 -9.40 -10.01 2.27
C ILE A 69 -8.58 -11.29 2.48
N GLU A 70 -7.61 -11.52 1.61
CA GLU A 70 -6.62 -12.58 1.77
C GLU A 70 -5.54 -12.14 2.79
N ILE A 71 -5.72 -12.50 4.06
CA ILE A 71 -4.86 -11.99 5.15
C ILE A 71 -3.38 -12.34 4.93
N GLY A 72 -3.07 -13.55 4.43
CA GLY A 72 -1.70 -14.00 4.17
C GLY A 72 -0.95 -13.23 3.06
N ALA A 73 -1.68 -12.50 2.21
CA ALA A 73 -1.11 -11.59 1.22
C ALA A 73 -0.78 -10.19 1.80
N HIS A 74 -1.19 -9.90 3.04
CA HIS A 74 -1.02 -8.60 3.66
C HIS A 74 0.11 -8.58 4.69
N ALA A 75 0.78 -7.44 4.80
CA ALA A 75 1.67 -7.09 5.92
C ALA A 75 1.14 -5.84 6.61
N VAL A 76 1.20 -5.78 7.94
CA VAL A 76 1.00 -4.52 8.68
C VAL A 76 2.18 -3.60 8.40
N ILE A 77 1.92 -2.30 8.20
CA ILE A 77 2.96 -1.29 8.06
C ILE A 77 2.76 -0.18 9.08
N HIS A 78 3.83 0.17 9.80
CA HIS A 78 3.78 1.09 10.93
C HIS A 78 5.02 1.98 10.97
N MET A 79 4.97 3.06 11.76
CA MET A 79 6.15 3.88 11.99
C MET A 79 7.07 3.17 13.00
N LYS A 80 8.39 3.32 12.86
CA LYS A 80 9.41 2.63 13.67
C LYS A 80 9.27 2.89 15.18
N ASP A 81 8.78 4.07 15.54
CA ASP A 81 8.50 4.51 16.91
C ASP A 81 7.13 4.03 17.44
N THR A 82 6.36 3.29 16.63
CA THR A 82 5.09 2.70 17.03
C THR A 82 5.21 1.19 17.17
N ASP A 83 4.53 0.65 18.18
CA ASP A 83 4.52 -0.78 18.48
C ASP A 83 3.30 -1.44 17.82
N PRO A 84 3.49 -2.30 16.80
CA PRO A 84 2.39 -2.94 16.10
C PRO A 84 1.68 -4.01 16.94
N GLU A 85 2.34 -4.63 17.91
CA GLU A 85 1.74 -5.67 18.76
C GLU A 85 0.73 -5.08 19.74
N LYS A 86 0.99 -3.87 20.23
CA LYS A 86 0.06 -3.11 21.08
C LYS A 86 -1.20 -2.63 20.35
N MET A 87 -1.27 -2.75 19.02
CA MET A 87 -2.43 -2.31 18.24
C MET A 87 -3.61 -3.30 18.28
N ASN A 88 -3.50 -4.40 19.05
CA ASN A 88 -4.55 -5.42 19.25
C ASN A 88 -5.19 -5.89 17.91
N ILE A 89 -4.33 -6.17 16.94
CA ILE A 89 -4.73 -6.46 15.57
C ILE A 89 -5.15 -7.93 15.48
N LYS A 90 -6.46 -8.16 15.50
CA LYS A 90 -7.03 -9.47 15.14
C LYS A 90 -6.42 -9.96 13.81
N TYR A 91 -5.98 -11.22 13.79
CA TYR A 91 -5.33 -11.90 12.64
C TYR A 91 -3.87 -11.51 12.35
N TYR A 92 -3.19 -10.84 13.26
CA TYR A 92 -1.77 -10.50 13.12
C TYR A 92 -0.90 -11.74 12.81
N ASP A 93 -1.14 -12.85 13.50
CA ASP A 93 -0.38 -14.10 13.33
C ASP A 93 -0.61 -14.79 11.97
N LEU A 94 -1.70 -14.45 11.28
CA LEU A 94 -2.03 -14.97 9.95
C LEU A 94 -1.48 -14.09 8.82
N ALA A 95 -1.00 -12.89 9.15
CA ALA A 95 -0.45 -11.95 8.19
C ALA A 95 1.07 -12.12 8.06
N LYS A 96 1.64 -11.49 7.04
CA LYS A 96 3.09 -11.36 6.91
C LYS A 96 3.63 -10.48 8.04
N GLN A 97 4.87 -10.75 8.45
CA GLN A 97 5.53 -9.98 9.50
C GLN A 97 5.53 -8.47 9.16
N PRO A 98 5.39 -7.59 10.17
CA PRO A 98 5.25 -6.16 9.91
C PRO A 98 6.45 -5.53 9.23
N LEU A 99 6.15 -4.41 8.59
CA LEU A 99 7.10 -3.51 7.95
C LEU A 99 7.16 -2.19 8.74
N ALA A 100 8.34 -1.84 9.22
CA ALA A 100 8.62 -0.60 9.93
C ALA A 100 9.18 0.47 9.00
N VAL A 101 8.65 1.69 9.13
CA VAL A 101 9.05 2.89 8.37
C VAL A 101 9.71 3.90 9.31
N GLU A 102 10.91 4.36 8.95
CA GLU A 102 11.51 5.54 9.55
C GLU A 102 10.84 6.79 8.95
N PRO A 103 10.21 7.65 9.78
CA PRO A 103 9.45 8.79 9.26
C PRO A 103 10.38 9.83 8.64
N ALA A 104 9.97 10.42 7.52
CA ALA A 104 10.73 11.51 6.88
C ALA A 104 10.65 12.83 7.66
N SER A 105 9.63 12.99 8.51
CA SER A 105 9.49 14.12 9.44
C SER A 105 8.61 13.74 10.62
N MET A 106 8.66 14.53 11.70
CA MET A 106 7.81 14.35 12.90
C MET A 106 6.30 14.44 12.61
N THR A 107 5.92 15.03 11.48
CA THR A 107 4.51 15.20 11.08
C THR A 107 3.98 14.03 10.26
N GLU A 108 4.84 13.23 9.65
CA GLU A 108 4.41 12.09 8.85
C GLU A 108 4.05 10.91 9.73
N LYS A 109 2.87 10.34 9.49
CA LYS A 109 2.31 9.23 10.28
C LYS A 109 1.55 8.25 9.40
N LEU A 110 1.60 6.99 9.81
CA LEU A 110 0.73 5.93 9.34
C LEU A 110 -0.36 5.66 10.37
N LEU A 111 -1.55 5.30 9.91
CA LEU A 111 -2.63 4.89 10.82
C LEU A 111 -2.33 3.48 11.35
N PRO A 112 -2.75 3.14 12.58
CA PRO A 112 -2.59 1.79 13.13
C PRO A 112 -3.15 0.67 12.24
N SER A 113 -4.18 0.97 11.45
CA SER A 113 -4.81 0.05 10.50
C SER A 113 -4.14 -0.01 9.13
N SER A 114 -2.93 0.55 8.97
CA SER A 114 -2.23 0.57 7.69
C SER A 114 -1.68 -0.81 7.36
N VAL A 115 -2.06 -1.32 6.19
CA VAL A 115 -1.66 -2.62 5.67
C VAL A 115 -1.26 -2.51 4.20
N VAL A 116 -0.40 -3.42 3.75
CA VAL A 116 0.11 -3.50 2.39
C VAL A 116 -0.22 -4.87 1.82
N HIS A 117 -0.82 -4.90 0.64
CA HIS A 117 -0.98 -6.14 -0.12
C HIS A 117 0.22 -6.33 -1.05
N VAL A 118 1.06 -7.33 -0.82
CA VAL A 118 2.35 -7.43 -1.52
C VAL A 118 2.22 -7.84 -3.00
N GLY A 119 1.20 -8.61 -3.36
CA GLY A 119 0.93 -9.01 -4.75
C GLY A 119 0.26 -7.94 -5.63
N LYS A 120 -0.13 -6.77 -5.08
CA LYS A 120 -0.85 -5.73 -5.84
C LYS A 120 0.10 -4.61 -6.25
N ILE A 121 0.74 -4.80 -7.40
CA ILE A 121 1.69 -3.85 -7.98
C ILE A 121 0.95 -2.74 -8.72
N HIS A 122 1.42 -1.51 -8.50
CA HIS A 122 1.01 -0.29 -9.18
C HIS A 122 2.22 0.33 -9.87
N THR A 123 2.00 0.96 -11.02
CA THR A 123 3.01 1.79 -11.69
C THR A 123 2.75 3.26 -11.37
N VAL A 124 3.80 4.00 -11.00
CA VAL A 124 3.74 5.44 -10.77
C VAL A 124 4.77 6.13 -11.67
N GLU A 125 4.31 7.05 -12.49
CA GLU A 125 5.16 7.88 -13.35
C GLU A 125 5.82 9.01 -12.57
N PHE A 126 7.04 9.40 -12.95
CA PHE A 126 7.81 10.44 -12.25
C PHE A 126 7.30 11.88 -12.46
N ASN A 127 6.37 12.08 -13.39
CA ASN A 127 5.67 13.36 -13.56
C ASN A 127 4.66 13.65 -12.44
N GLN A 128 4.33 12.65 -11.59
CA GLN A 128 3.43 12.80 -10.47
C GLN A 128 4.10 13.57 -9.32
N LYS A 129 3.38 14.53 -8.75
CA LYS A 129 3.83 15.21 -7.53
C LYS A 129 3.64 14.27 -6.35
N VAL A 130 4.73 14.00 -5.64
CA VAL A 130 4.74 13.15 -4.45
C VAL A 130 5.27 13.90 -3.24
N LYS A 131 4.83 13.48 -2.05
CA LYS A 131 5.41 13.90 -0.78
C LYS A 131 6.04 12.69 -0.10
N GLU A 132 7.28 12.80 0.34
CA GLU A 132 7.93 11.73 1.09
C GLU A 132 7.24 11.51 2.44
N VAL A 133 7.01 10.24 2.80
CA VAL A 133 6.44 9.82 4.09
C VAL A 133 7.53 9.25 4.98
N GLY A 134 8.47 8.51 4.40
CA GLY A 134 9.56 7.87 5.13
C GLY A 134 10.30 6.81 4.32
N VAL A 135 11.12 6.05 5.01
CA VAL A 135 11.97 5.01 4.41
C VAL A 135 11.80 3.71 5.19
N LEU A 136 11.69 2.57 4.49
CA LEU A 136 11.67 1.28 5.20
C LEU A 136 13.00 1.00 5.89
N THR A 137 12.91 0.52 7.14
CA THR A 137 14.06 0.03 7.90
C THR A 137 14.83 -1.06 7.14
N GLY A 138 16.10 -1.28 7.49
CA GLY A 138 16.94 -2.31 6.84
C GLY A 138 16.32 -3.71 6.84
N GLU A 139 15.73 -4.11 7.97
CA GLU A 139 15.06 -5.41 8.10
C GLU A 139 13.77 -5.49 7.29
N SER A 140 12.93 -4.46 7.36
CA SER A 140 11.66 -4.43 6.62
C SER A 140 11.88 -4.42 5.11
N ARG A 141 12.97 -3.82 4.63
CA ARG A 141 13.38 -3.91 3.22
C ARG A 141 13.68 -5.34 2.78
N LYS A 142 14.37 -6.12 3.62
CA LYS A 142 14.67 -7.53 3.33
C LYS A 142 13.39 -8.36 3.29
N ARG A 143 12.51 -8.20 4.29
CA ARG A 143 11.20 -8.88 4.36
C ARG A 143 10.34 -8.57 3.14
N LEU A 144 10.15 -7.28 2.83
CA LEU A 144 9.34 -6.86 1.69
C LEU A 144 9.87 -7.46 0.38
N ARG A 145 11.19 -7.47 0.17
CA ARG A 145 11.78 -8.10 -1.03
C ARG A 145 11.40 -9.57 -1.14
N GLY A 146 11.53 -10.33 -0.06
CA GLY A 146 11.10 -11.74 -0.05
C GLY A 146 9.62 -11.88 -0.41
N TYR A 147 8.77 -11.11 0.25
CA TYR A 147 7.32 -11.15 0.01
C TYR A 147 6.92 -10.83 -1.42
N ILE A 148 7.57 -9.83 -2.03
CA ILE A 148 7.30 -9.47 -3.44
C ILE A 148 7.72 -10.61 -4.36
N ASN A 149 8.92 -11.17 -4.17
CA ASN A 149 9.41 -12.28 -4.98
C ASN A 149 8.50 -13.50 -4.88
N ASP A 150 8.05 -13.85 -3.68
CA ASP A 150 7.16 -15.00 -3.46
C ASP A 150 5.78 -14.76 -4.11
N SER A 151 5.24 -13.54 -4.00
CA SER A 151 3.90 -13.20 -4.49
C SER A 151 3.81 -12.99 -6.01
N LEU A 152 4.91 -12.64 -6.65
CA LEU A 152 4.97 -12.36 -8.09
C LEU A 152 5.57 -13.53 -8.87
N ASN A 153 5.60 -14.75 -8.30
CA ASN A 153 6.11 -15.88 -9.05
C ASN A 153 5.30 -16.05 -10.35
N LEU A 154 5.96 -15.77 -11.48
CA LEU A 154 5.33 -15.66 -12.80
C LEU A 154 5.06 -17.02 -13.45
N ASP A 155 5.44 -18.11 -12.78
CA ASP A 155 5.18 -19.49 -13.24
C ASP A 155 3.66 -19.77 -13.40
N ALA A 156 2.80 -18.94 -12.82
CA ALA A 156 1.34 -19.02 -12.94
C ALA A 156 0.77 -18.48 -14.28
N LEU A 157 1.60 -18.20 -15.29
CA LEU A 157 1.15 -17.78 -16.63
C LEU A 157 0.55 -18.93 -17.47
N GLU A 158 0.46 -20.15 -16.92
CA GLU A 158 -0.43 -21.18 -17.46
C GLU A 158 -1.88 -20.79 -17.17
N HIS A 159 -2.47 -20.04 -18.11
CA HIS A 159 -3.91 -19.78 -18.11
C HIS A 159 -4.66 -21.11 -18.18
N ASP A 160 -5.41 -21.44 -17.12
CA ASP A 160 -6.45 -22.45 -17.19
C ASP A 160 -7.51 -21.95 -18.19
N LYS A 161 -7.54 -22.57 -19.36
CA LYS A 161 -8.56 -22.30 -20.37
C LYS A 161 -9.89 -22.77 -19.80
N LYS A 162 -10.71 -21.85 -19.30
CA LYS A 162 -12.16 -22.07 -19.21
C LYS A 162 -12.81 -21.83 -20.56
#